data_AF-A0A8T1VFD1-F1
#
_entry.id   AF-A0A8T1VFD1-F1
#
_cell.length_a   1.000
_cell.length_b   1.000
_cell.length_c   1.000
_cell.angle_alpha   90.00
_cell.angle_beta   90.00
_cell.angle_gamma   90.00
#
_symmetry.space_group_name_H-M   'P 1'
#
loop_
_entity.id
_entity.type
_entity.pdbx_description
1 polymer ?
#
loop_
_entity_poly.entity_id
_entity_poly.type
_entity_poly.pdbx_seq_one_letter_code
_entity_poly.pdbx_strand_id
1 'polypeptide(L)'
;MKASDENLAQRRTAWTFMRALLWKNWLIINRHPVATACEILVPTFFILLLGVLKLLTETVDVPAGWSDDADNSAGTSYNLYQPTGRSIELVDVDLPKFALHESTMTGLMLKLGRQSVADGLRLEELSASDVAACRTGVAAGGLDDTNTSSSFSVPSECGDKVVPYKIGIAPDNAFTRSYFAEAMDMWYPRVDLLNSTSASLTIPSFKESVQFFDSNE
;
A
#
# COMPACT_ATOMS: atom_id res chain seq x y z
N MET A 1 -35.19 11.05 -70.05
CA MET A 1 -34.09 10.46 -70.85
C MET A 1 -32.88 11.39 -70.96
N LYS A 2 -33.06 12.65 -71.39
CA LYS A 2 -31.98 13.65 -71.61
C LYS A 2 -31.00 13.89 -70.43
N ALA A 3 -31.50 13.95 -69.19
CA ALA A 3 -30.65 14.18 -68.00
C ALA A 3 -29.73 12.99 -67.63
N SER A 4 -30.09 11.75 -68.02
CA SER A 4 -29.23 10.58 -67.77
C SER A 4 -28.07 10.53 -68.75
N ASP A 5 -28.31 10.95 -70.00
CA ASP A 5 -27.29 10.96 -71.05
C ASP A 5 -26.24 12.06 -70.81
N GLU A 6 -26.65 13.23 -70.29
CA GLU A 6 -25.73 14.30 -69.88
C GLU A 6 -24.82 13.88 -68.72
N ASN A 7 -25.34 13.17 -67.71
CA ASN A 7 -24.55 12.62 -66.61
C ASN A 7 -23.55 11.55 -67.07
N LEU A 8 -23.92 10.71 -68.05
CA LEU A 8 -23.03 9.71 -68.64
C LEU A 8 -21.94 10.36 -69.50
N ALA A 9 -22.28 11.40 -70.27
CA ALA A 9 -21.31 12.17 -71.04
C ALA A 9 -20.31 12.90 -70.14
N GLN A 10 -20.77 13.53 -69.05
CA GLN A 10 -19.92 14.18 -68.04
C GLN A 10 -19.00 13.19 -67.31
N ARG A 11 -19.49 11.98 -67.01
CA ARG A 11 -18.66 10.90 -66.45
C ARG A 11 -17.59 10.41 -67.42
N ARG A 12 -17.92 10.31 -68.71
CA ARG A 12 -16.95 9.94 -69.76
C ARG A 12 -15.85 10.99 -69.89
N THR A 13 -16.18 12.28 -69.85
CA THR A 13 -15.18 13.37 -69.91
C THR A 13 -14.34 13.47 -68.64
N ALA A 14 -14.93 13.24 -67.45
CA ALA A 14 -14.17 13.15 -66.21
C ALA A 14 -13.19 11.97 -66.21
N TRP A 15 -13.59 10.81 -66.75
CA TRP A 15 -12.73 9.63 -66.81
C TRP A 15 -11.57 9.79 -67.80
N THR A 16 -11.81 10.39 -68.97
CA THR A 16 -10.72 10.70 -69.92
C THR A 16 -9.75 11.72 -69.34
N PHE A 17 -10.25 12.72 -68.60
CA PHE A 17 -9.40 13.68 -67.88
C PHE A 17 -8.59 13.04 -66.76
N MET A 18 -9.21 12.21 -65.90
CA MET A 18 -8.51 11.46 -64.86
C MET A 18 -7.44 10.53 -65.44
N ARG A 19 -7.75 9.84 -66.55
CA ARG A 19 -6.78 8.99 -67.25
C ARG A 19 -5.59 9.81 -67.77
N ALA A 20 -5.83 10.99 -68.32
CA ALA A 20 -4.76 11.87 -68.79
C ALA A 20 -3.89 12.38 -67.62
N LEU A 21 -4.49 12.72 -66.47
CA LEU A 21 -3.77 13.12 -65.26
C LEU A 21 -2.93 11.96 -64.68
N LEU A 22 -3.50 10.76 -64.59
CA LEU A 22 -2.77 9.57 -64.12
C LEU A 22 -1.63 9.22 -65.07
N TRP A 23 -1.84 9.29 -66.39
CA TRP A 23 -0.79 9.07 -67.38
C TRP A 23 0.34 10.10 -67.27
N LYS A 24 -0.01 11.38 -67.05
CA LYS A 24 0.96 12.44 -66.79
C LYS A 24 1.75 12.18 -65.52
N ASN A 25 1.08 11.84 -64.41
CA ASN A 25 1.74 11.50 -63.14
C ASN A 25 2.63 10.26 -63.29
N TRP A 26 2.19 9.26 -64.05
CA TRP A 26 2.98 8.07 -64.34
C TRP A 26 4.24 8.39 -65.16
N LEU A 27 4.14 9.27 -66.16
CA LEU A 27 5.32 9.75 -66.91
C LEU A 27 6.29 10.53 -66.03
N ILE A 28 5.80 11.29 -65.06
CA ILE A 28 6.64 12.02 -64.09
C ILE A 28 7.41 11.03 -63.20
N ILE A 29 6.72 10.00 -62.70
CA ILE A 29 7.31 8.91 -61.89
C ILE A 29 8.41 8.21 -62.69
N ASN A 30 8.15 7.83 -63.95
CA ASN A 30 9.11 7.10 -64.79
C ASN A 30 10.35 7.94 -65.18
N ARG A 31 10.23 9.27 -65.23
CA ARG A 31 11.35 10.17 -65.56
C ARG A 31 12.24 10.51 -64.37
N HIS A 32 11.74 10.37 -63.15
CA HIS A 32 12.51 10.60 -61.93
C HIS A 32 12.62 9.30 -61.10
N PRO A 33 13.33 8.27 -61.61
CA PRO A 33 13.46 6.98 -60.94
C PRO A 33 14.18 7.10 -59.59
N VAL A 34 15.07 8.10 -59.44
CA VAL A 34 15.78 8.35 -58.17
C VAL A 34 14.84 8.91 -57.10
N ALA A 35 14.00 9.89 -57.45
CA ALA A 35 13.06 10.49 -56.49
C ALA A 35 12.02 9.47 -56.01
N THR A 36 11.51 8.66 -56.93
CA THR A 36 10.54 7.59 -56.64
C THR A 36 11.17 6.44 -55.85
N ALA A 37 12.43 6.09 -56.14
CA ALA A 37 13.18 5.15 -55.31
C ALA A 37 13.37 5.69 -53.89
N CYS A 38 13.74 6.96 -53.71
CA CYS A 38 13.86 7.57 -52.38
C CYS A 38 12.52 7.62 -51.63
N GLU A 39 11.42 7.93 -52.31
CA GLU A 39 10.07 7.96 -51.74
C GLU A 39 9.65 6.61 -51.16
N ILE A 40 10.13 5.50 -51.73
CA ILE A 40 9.87 4.13 -51.25
C ILE A 40 10.94 3.68 -50.23
N LEU A 41 12.21 3.96 -50.49
CA LEU A 41 13.33 3.48 -49.68
C LEU A 41 13.39 4.15 -48.30
N VAL A 42 13.03 5.43 -48.20
CA VAL A 42 13.05 6.14 -46.92
C VAL A 42 12.05 5.55 -45.91
N PRO A 43 10.74 5.43 -46.21
CA PRO A 43 9.79 4.86 -45.25
C PRO A 43 10.09 3.38 -44.97
N THR A 44 10.54 2.60 -45.95
CA THR A 44 10.92 1.19 -45.73
C THR A 44 12.14 1.07 -44.83
N PHE A 45 13.15 1.92 -44.99
CA PHE A 45 14.31 2.00 -44.09
C PHE A 45 13.89 2.30 -42.65
N PHE A 46 13.03 3.30 -42.44
CA PHE A 46 12.55 3.63 -41.08
C PHE A 46 11.70 2.52 -40.47
N ILE A 47 10.86 1.84 -41.24
CA ILE A 47 10.09 0.68 -40.75
C ILE A 47 11.04 -0.45 -40.32
N LEU A 48 12.06 -0.75 -41.13
CA LEU A 48 13.06 -1.77 -40.78
C LEU A 48 13.88 -1.36 -39.56
N LEU A 49 14.33 -0.10 -39.49
CA LEU A 49 15.10 0.42 -38.37
C LEU A 49 14.30 0.37 -37.06
N LEU A 50 13.04 0.80 -37.08
CA LEU A 50 12.15 0.69 -35.92
C LEU A 50 11.86 -0.78 -35.58
N GLY A 51 11.75 -1.65 -36.57
CA GLY A 51 11.62 -3.10 -36.38
C GLY A 51 12.84 -3.70 -35.67
N VAL A 52 14.05 -3.32 -36.06
CA VAL A 52 15.29 -3.77 -35.40
C VAL A 52 15.42 -3.19 -34.01
N LEU A 53 15.11 -1.90 -33.82
CA LEU A 53 15.11 -1.28 -32.48
C LEU A 53 14.13 -1.97 -31.54
N LYS A 54 12.97 -2.42 -32.05
CA LYS A 54 12.01 -3.20 -31.27
C LYS A 54 12.55 -4.58 -30.83
N LEU A 55 13.49 -5.18 -31.57
CA LEU A 55 14.15 -6.42 -31.14
C LEU A 55 15.12 -6.21 -29.98
N LEU A 56 15.54 -4.96 -29.73
CA LEU A 56 16.40 -4.60 -28.60
C LEU A 56 15.61 -4.28 -27.33
N THR A 57 14.29 -4.14 -27.43
CA THR A 57 13.41 -3.89 -26.28
C THR A 57 12.73 -5.19 -25.86
N GLU A 58 12.84 -5.54 -24.60
CA GLU A 58 12.09 -6.67 -24.05
C GLU A 58 10.64 -6.28 -23.81
N THR A 59 9.70 -7.08 -24.30
CA THR A 59 8.28 -6.95 -23.97
C THR A 59 8.01 -7.69 -22.67
N VAL A 60 7.68 -6.97 -21.61
CA VAL A 60 7.27 -7.58 -20.35
C VAL A 60 5.77 -7.85 -20.36
N ASP A 61 5.40 -9.13 -20.30
CA ASP A 61 4.00 -9.56 -20.18
C ASP A 61 3.53 -9.32 -18.74
N VAL A 62 2.76 -8.25 -18.53
CA VAL A 62 2.14 -7.94 -17.23
C VAL A 62 0.77 -8.62 -17.15
N PRO A 63 0.57 -9.60 -16.25
CA PRO A 63 -0.73 -10.22 -16.06
C PRO A 63 -1.71 -9.24 -15.41
N ALA A 64 -3.02 -9.47 -15.55
CA ALA A 64 -4.03 -8.63 -14.90
C ALA A 64 -3.86 -8.63 -13.37
N GLY A 65 -3.80 -7.45 -12.76
CA GLY A 65 -3.61 -7.27 -11.32
C GLY A 65 -2.87 -5.98 -10.99
N TRP A 66 -2.43 -5.87 -9.74
CA TRP A 66 -1.53 -4.81 -9.29
C TRP A 66 -0.09 -5.28 -9.43
N SER A 67 0.80 -4.45 -9.97
CA SER A 67 2.23 -4.75 -10.13
C SER A 67 3.06 -3.80 -9.25
N ASP A 68 4.18 -4.29 -8.71
CA ASP A 68 5.09 -3.48 -7.89
C ASP A 68 6.50 -3.38 -8.47
N ASP A 69 6.75 -4.03 -9.61
CA ASP A 69 8.04 -3.92 -10.29
C ASP A 69 8.16 -2.55 -10.96
N ALA A 70 8.84 -1.63 -10.27
CA ALA A 70 9.15 -0.30 -10.78
C ALA A 70 10.13 -0.34 -11.96
N ASP A 71 10.93 -1.41 -12.06
CA ASP A 71 12.00 -1.56 -13.04
C ASP A 71 11.52 -2.21 -14.35
N ASN A 72 10.23 -2.58 -14.44
CA ASN A 72 9.57 -3.15 -15.63
C ASN A 72 10.37 -4.29 -16.27
N SER A 73 11.02 -5.13 -15.47
CA SER A 73 11.88 -6.23 -15.94
C SER A 73 11.24 -7.60 -15.71
N ALA A 74 10.29 -7.68 -14.77
CA ALA A 74 9.51 -8.85 -14.46
C ALA A 74 8.03 -8.49 -14.37
N GLY A 75 7.19 -9.19 -15.15
CA GLY A 75 5.74 -9.04 -15.09
C GLY A 75 5.20 -9.61 -13.78
N THR A 76 5.06 -8.77 -12.77
CA THR A 76 4.44 -9.16 -11.50
C THR A 76 2.95 -8.80 -11.51
N SER A 77 2.11 -9.70 -11.01
CA SER A 77 0.71 -9.37 -10.72
C SER A 77 0.29 -9.95 -9.38
N TYR A 78 -0.43 -9.13 -8.64
CA TYR A 78 -0.92 -9.43 -7.30
C TYR A 78 -2.39 -9.03 -7.19
N ASN A 79 -3.12 -9.72 -6.33
CA ASN A 79 -4.48 -9.31 -5.98
C ASN A 79 -4.42 -8.12 -4.99
N LEU A 80 -5.49 -7.31 -4.96
CA LEU A 80 -5.59 -6.16 -4.04
C LEU A 80 -5.45 -6.58 -2.56
N TYR A 81 -5.93 -7.78 -2.24
CA TYR A 81 -5.91 -8.37 -0.90
C TYR A 81 -4.76 -9.36 -0.70
N GLN A 82 -3.64 -9.19 -1.41
CA GLN A 82 -2.47 -10.04 -1.24
C GLN A 82 -2.03 -9.97 0.22
N PRO A 83 -2.11 -11.07 0.99
CA PRO A 83 -1.97 -11.02 2.44
C PRO A 83 -0.53 -10.78 2.89
N THR A 84 0.45 -11.03 2.01
CA THR A 84 1.87 -10.93 2.30
C THR A 84 2.54 -9.96 1.34
N GLY A 85 3.06 -8.84 1.84
CA GLY A 85 3.86 -7.95 1.02
C GLY A 85 4.51 -6.77 1.73
N ARG A 86 4.16 -6.50 2.99
CA ARG A 86 4.86 -5.52 3.82
C ARG A 86 5.09 -6.06 5.23
N SER A 87 6.25 -5.73 5.79
CA SER A 87 6.56 -5.90 7.21
C SER A 87 6.72 -4.53 7.84
N ILE A 88 6.00 -4.27 8.93
CA ILE A 88 6.21 -3.08 9.77
C ILE A 88 6.78 -3.60 11.08
N GLU A 89 7.89 -3.03 11.56
CA GLU A 89 8.60 -3.47 12.77
C GLU A 89 7.67 -3.66 13.97
N LEU A 90 6.68 -2.79 14.10
CA LEU A 90 5.73 -2.91 15.20
C LEU A 90 4.82 -4.14 15.03
N VAL A 91 4.42 -4.56 13.82
CA VAL A 91 3.41 -5.62 13.58
C VAL A 91 4.07 -6.97 13.29
N ASP A 92 3.94 -7.92 14.21
CA ASP A 92 4.52 -9.29 14.13
C ASP A 92 3.76 -10.24 13.18
N VAL A 93 3.12 -9.71 12.15
CA VAL A 93 2.38 -10.48 11.14
C VAL A 93 2.63 -9.84 9.79
N ASP A 94 2.81 -10.66 8.75
CA ASP A 94 2.87 -10.19 7.38
C ASP A 94 1.61 -9.39 7.04
N LEU A 95 1.82 -8.14 6.62
CA LEU A 95 0.74 -7.24 6.27
C LEU A 95 0.40 -7.35 4.79
N PRO A 96 -0.87 -7.07 4.44
CA PRO A 96 -1.29 -7.04 3.06
C PRO A 96 -0.47 -6.05 2.24
N LYS A 97 -0.17 -6.43 1.00
CA LYS A 97 0.72 -5.66 0.13
C LYS A 97 0.15 -4.29 -0.27
N PHE A 98 -1.15 -4.24 -0.54
CA PHE A 98 -1.83 -3.05 -1.07
C PHE A 98 -2.99 -2.58 -0.19
N ALA A 99 -3.81 -3.51 0.31
CA ALA A 99 -4.93 -3.20 1.20
C ALA A 99 -4.49 -3.19 2.67
N LEU A 100 -3.69 -2.20 3.08
CA LEU A 100 -3.38 -2.00 4.49
C LEU A 100 -4.66 -1.65 5.26
N HIS A 101 -4.81 -2.21 6.46
CA HIS A 101 -5.88 -1.86 7.38
C HIS A 101 -5.23 -1.13 8.54
N GLU A 102 -5.72 0.07 8.88
CA GLU A 102 -5.21 0.79 10.04
C GLU A 102 -5.51 -0.02 11.29
N SER A 103 -4.49 -0.25 12.13
CA SER A 103 -4.70 -0.86 13.43
C SER A 103 -5.57 0.08 14.26
N THR A 104 -6.68 -0.42 14.78
CA THR A 104 -7.53 0.36 15.70
C THR A 104 -6.74 0.74 16.95
N MET A 105 -7.06 1.87 17.60
CA MET A 105 -6.40 2.30 18.85
C MET A 105 -6.46 1.19 19.92
N THR A 106 -7.60 0.53 20.06
CA THR A 106 -7.77 -0.68 20.88
C THR A 106 -6.77 -1.79 20.55
N GLY A 107 -6.58 -2.08 19.27
CA GLY A 107 -5.62 -3.08 18.82
C GLY A 107 -4.17 -2.67 19.12
N LEU A 108 -3.85 -1.38 18.98
CA LEU A 108 -2.55 -0.82 19.36
C LEU A 108 -2.30 -1.00 20.87
N MET A 109 -3.23 -0.60 21.73
CA MET A 109 -3.06 -0.71 23.19
C MET A 109 -2.86 -2.16 23.66
N LEU A 110 -3.66 -3.11 23.17
CA LEU A 110 -3.47 -4.54 23.47
C LEU A 110 -2.11 -5.07 23.01
N LYS A 111 -1.62 -4.56 21.89
CA LYS A 111 -0.35 -4.96 21.33
C LYS A 111 0.84 -4.39 22.10
N LEU A 112 0.76 -3.15 22.58
CA LEU A 112 1.79 -2.56 23.45
C LEU A 112 1.99 -3.41 24.72
N GLY A 113 0.91 -3.89 25.32
CA GLY A 113 0.97 -4.82 26.46
C GLY A 113 1.52 -6.21 26.12
N ARG A 114 1.29 -6.73 24.90
CA ARG A 114 1.93 -7.97 24.45
C ARG A 114 3.42 -7.78 24.18
N GLN A 115 3.79 -6.66 23.57
CA GLN A 115 5.17 -6.33 23.23
C GLN A 115 6.01 -6.16 24.50
N SER A 116 5.48 -5.51 25.54
CA SER A 116 6.21 -5.33 26.81
C SER A 116 6.57 -6.66 27.46
N VAL A 117 5.68 -7.63 27.36
CA VAL A 117 5.89 -8.99 27.85
C VAL A 117 6.89 -9.75 26.98
N ALA A 118 6.81 -9.60 25.65
CA ALA A 118 7.72 -10.25 24.71
C ALA A 118 9.16 -9.75 24.89
N ASP A 119 9.33 -8.45 25.11
CA ASP A 119 10.62 -7.78 25.31
C ASP A 119 11.08 -7.77 26.79
N GLY A 120 10.40 -8.53 27.65
CA GLY A 120 10.72 -8.59 29.08
C GLY A 120 12.16 -9.03 29.35
N LEU A 121 12.81 -8.37 30.30
CA LEU A 121 14.22 -8.56 30.62
C LEU A 121 14.42 -9.71 31.60
N ARG A 122 15.19 -10.74 31.22
CA ARG A 122 15.55 -11.85 32.12
C ARG A 122 14.33 -12.55 32.76
N LEU A 123 13.30 -12.79 31.97
CA LEU A 123 12.07 -13.46 32.42
C LEU A 123 12.33 -14.90 32.92
N GLU A 124 13.42 -15.52 32.49
CA GLU A 124 13.89 -16.83 32.93
C GLU A 124 14.28 -16.90 34.41
N GLU A 125 14.46 -15.76 35.09
CA GLU A 125 14.76 -15.71 36.53
C GLU A 125 13.54 -15.85 37.42
N LEU A 126 12.35 -15.64 36.85
CA LEU A 126 11.09 -15.80 37.55
C LEU A 126 10.68 -17.27 37.60
N SER A 127 9.86 -17.62 38.60
CA SER A 127 9.25 -18.93 38.64
C SER A 127 8.27 -19.11 37.48
N ALA A 128 8.04 -20.36 37.04
CA ALA A 128 7.11 -20.62 35.94
C ALA A 128 5.68 -20.11 36.21
N SER A 129 5.25 -20.10 37.48
CA SER A 129 3.95 -19.53 37.87
C SER A 129 3.95 -18.01 37.77
N ASP A 130 5.02 -17.34 38.19
CA ASP A 130 5.10 -15.87 38.17
C ASP A 130 5.19 -15.35 36.74
N VAL A 131 5.97 -16.03 35.88
CA VAL A 131 6.00 -15.72 34.44
C VAL A 131 4.60 -15.87 33.83
N ALA A 132 3.89 -16.95 34.13
CA ALA A 132 2.54 -17.16 33.62
C ALA A 132 1.57 -16.07 34.10
N ALA A 133 1.59 -15.74 35.40
CA ALA A 133 0.75 -14.70 35.99
C ALA A 133 1.06 -13.32 35.40
N CYS A 134 2.34 -12.95 35.27
CA CYS A 134 2.78 -11.72 34.64
C CYS A 134 2.33 -11.63 33.18
N ARG A 135 2.57 -12.68 32.38
CA ARG A 135 2.15 -12.76 30.98
C ARG A 135 0.65 -12.57 30.84
N THR A 136 -0.14 -13.31 31.61
CA THR A 136 -1.60 -13.22 31.55
C THR A 136 -2.11 -11.87 32.06
N GLY A 137 -1.56 -11.35 33.16
CA GLY A 137 -1.97 -10.08 33.73
C GLY A 137 -1.75 -8.89 32.79
N VAL A 138 -0.56 -8.79 32.18
CA VAL A 138 -0.23 -7.67 31.29
C VAL A 138 -0.85 -7.86 29.91
N ALA A 139 -0.70 -9.04 29.28
CA ALA A 139 -1.12 -9.25 27.89
C ALA A 139 -2.62 -9.52 27.71
N ALA A 140 -3.29 -10.10 28.72
CA ALA A 140 -4.72 -10.39 28.67
C ALA A 140 -5.53 -9.52 29.65
N GLY A 141 -5.02 -9.28 30.86
CA GLY A 141 -5.70 -8.44 31.86
C GLY A 141 -5.54 -6.93 31.65
N GLY A 142 -4.70 -6.50 30.69
CA GLY A 142 -4.43 -5.09 30.44
C GLY A 142 -3.85 -4.38 31.67
N LEU A 143 -3.08 -5.08 32.51
CA LEU A 143 -2.43 -4.49 33.69
C LEU A 143 -1.11 -3.86 33.26
N ASP A 144 -1.18 -2.61 32.81
CA ASP A 144 -0.04 -1.93 32.20
C ASP A 144 0.27 -0.57 32.85
N ASP A 145 -0.49 -0.11 33.84
CA ASP A 145 -0.27 1.19 34.50
C ASP A 145 1.10 1.20 35.22
N THR A 146 1.83 2.31 35.11
CA THR A 146 3.13 2.50 35.76
C THR A 146 2.99 2.99 37.20
N ASN A 147 1.82 3.50 37.58
CA ASN A 147 1.54 3.92 38.94
C ASN A 147 1.25 2.71 39.83
N THR A 148 2.18 2.35 40.73
CA THR A 148 2.05 1.22 41.66
C THR A 148 0.87 1.30 42.63
N SER A 149 0.28 2.49 42.82
CA SER A 149 -0.94 2.66 43.63
C SER A 149 -2.23 2.37 42.86
N SER A 150 -2.15 2.21 41.54
CA SER A 150 -3.27 1.88 40.67
C SER A 150 -3.63 0.40 40.80
N SER A 151 -4.93 0.09 40.80
CA SER A 151 -5.42 -1.29 40.71
C SER A 151 -5.06 -1.97 39.39
N PHE A 152 -4.62 -1.19 38.40
CA PHE A 152 -4.26 -1.65 37.06
C PHE A 152 -2.75 -1.63 36.81
N SER A 153 -1.97 -1.50 37.88
CA SER A 153 -0.51 -1.54 37.82
C SER A 153 0.01 -2.88 37.33
N VAL A 154 1.20 -2.84 36.72
CA VAL A 154 1.92 -4.05 36.32
C VAL A 154 2.01 -5.00 37.54
N PRO A 155 1.65 -6.29 37.38
CA PRO A 155 1.65 -7.24 38.48
C PRO A 155 3.01 -7.33 39.16
N SER A 156 3.02 -7.45 40.49
CA SER A 156 4.24 -7.66 41.28
C SER A 156 4.99 -8.94 40.88
N GLU A 157 4.24 -9.91 40.36
CA GLU A 157 4.70 -11.17 39.79
C GLU A 157 5.59 -10.96 38.57
N CYS A 158 5.59 -9.79 37.93
CA CYS A 158 6.54 -9.47 36.87
C CYS A 158 7.95 -9.15 37.38
N GLY A 159 8.15 -8.92 38.69
CA GLY A 159 9.46 -8.74 39.32
C GLY A 159 10.33 -7.65 38.68
N ASP A 160 9.72 -6.54 38.26
CA ASP A 160 10.35 -5.42 37.53
C ASP A 160 11.05 -5.82 36.22
N LYS A 161 10.72 -6.99 35.66
CA LYS A 161 11.28 -7.48 34.40
C LYS A 161 10.51 -7.03 33.17
N VAL A 162 9.26 -6.61 33.35
CA VAL A 162 8.38 -6.13 32.27
C VAL A 162 8.14 -4.65 32.45
N VAL A 163 8.45 -3.87 31.41
CA VAL A 163 8.18 -2.44 31.36
C VAL A 163 7.09 -2.19 30.31
N PRO A 164 5.93 -1.65 30.69
CA PRO A 164 4.82 -1.45 29.76
C PRO A 164 5.18 -0.39 28.73
N TYR A 165 4.96 -0.67 27.45
CA TYR A 165 5.10 0.33 26.41
C TYR A 165 3.94 1.32 26.47
N LYS A 166 4.25 2.62 26.34
CA LYS A 166 3.27 3.71 26.43
C LYS A 166 3.27 4.57 25.17
N ILE A 167 2.11 5.13 24.87
CA ILE A 167 1.93 6.13 23.82
C ILE A 167 2.44 7.46 24.37
N GLY A 168 3.53 7.97 23.80
CA GLY A 168 4.06 9.28 24.16
C GLY A 168 3.20 10.41 23.61
N ILE A 169 2.78 11.33 24.49
CA ILE A 169 2.07 12.56 24.11
C ILE A 169 2.97 13.75 24.47
N ALA A 170 3.31 14.54 23.48
CA ALA A 170 4.08 15.77 23.63
C ALA A 170 3.45 16.90 22.80
N PRO A 171 3.46 18.16 23.29
CA PRO A 171 3.95 18.58 24.60
C PRO A 171 2.89 18.41 25.70
N ASP A 172 3.34 18.27 26.95
CA ASP A 172 2.48 18.28 28.13
C ASP A 172 1.92 19.68 28.39
N ASN A 173 0.63 19.88 28.11
CA ASN A 173 -0.05 21.12 28.35
C ASN A 173 -1.54 20.90 28.67
N ALA A 174 -2.24 21.98 29.03
CA ALA A 174 -3.66 21.92 29.38
C ALA A 174 -4.53 21.35 28.25
N PHE A 175 -4.15 21.55 26.98
CA PHE A 175 -4.89 20.97 25.85
C PHE A 175 -4.70 19.45 25.78
N THR A 176 -3.46 18.96 25.83
CA THR A 176 -3.16 17.53 25.71
C THR A 176 -3.71 16.73 26.88
N ARG A 177 -3.64 17.28 28.11
CA ARG A 177 -4.22 16.64 29.31
C ARG A 177 -5.73 16.77 29.39
N SER A 178 -6.26 17.99 29.40
CA SER A 178 -7.66 18.22 29.79
C SER A 178 -8.66 18.09 28.65
N TYR A 179 -8.21 18.16 27.40
CA TYR A 179 -9.09 18.04 26.23
C TYR A 179 -8.82 16.77 25.45
N PHE A 180 -7.60 16.59 24.95
CA PHE A 180 -7.28 15.44 24.10
C PHE A 180 -7.37 14.12 24.87
N ALA A 181 -6.64 13.98 25.98
CA ALA A 181 -6.64 12.72 26.72
C ALA A 181 -8.01 12.40 27.34
N GLU A 182 -8.73 13.40 27.85
CA GLU A 182 -10.12 13.21 28.33
C GLU A 182 -11.08 12.77 27.21
N ALA A 183 -10.97 13.37 26.01
CA ALA A 183 -11.78 12.95 24.86
C ALA A 183 -11.45 11.52 24.41
N MET A 184 -10.16 11.21 24.34
CA MET A 184 -9.70 9.88 23.95
C MET A 184 -10.07 8.82 24.99
N ASP A 185 -10.04 9.14 26.28
CA ASP A 185 -10.48 8.26 27.36
C ASP A 185 -11.99 7.94 27.27
N MET A 186 -12.81 8.92 26.89
CA MET A 186 -14.23 8.68 26.62
C MET A 186 -14.46 7.75 25.42
N TRP A 187 -13.62 7.84 24.38
CA TRP A 187 -13.75 7.00 23.19
C TRP A 187 -13.13 5.61 23.35
N TYR A 188 -12.09 5.50 24.16
CA TYR A 188 -11.33 4.29 24.40
C TYR A 188 -11.20 4.03 25.92
N PRO A 189 -12.32 3.80 26.61
CA PRO A 189 -12.30 3.42 28.01
C PRO A 189 -11.74 1.99 28.15
N ARG A 190 -11.48 1.59 29.40
CA ARG A 190 -11.19 0.18 29.70
C ARG A 190 -12.42 -0.67 29.38
N VAL A 191 -12.23 -1.77 28.65
CA VAL A 191 -13.32 -2.65 28.20
C VAL A 191 -12.98 -4.10 28.46
N ASP A 192 -13.82 -4.78 29.22
CA ASP A 192 -13.75 -6.23 29.40
C ASP A 192 -14.43 -6.94 28.23
N LEU A 193 -13.64 -7.71 27.48
CA LEU A 193 -14.12 -8.49 26.32
C LEU A 193 -14.68 -9.86 26.71
N LEU A 194 -14.28 -10.37 27.88
CA LEU A 194 -14.76 -11.65 28.40
C LEU A 194 -15.49 -11.43 29.72
N ASN A 195 -16.76 -11.85 29.76
CA ASN A 195 -17.53 -11.94 30.98
C ASN A 195 -17.35 -13.34 31.60
N SER A 196 -16.15 -13.61 32.13
CA SER A 196 -15.81 -14.89 32.77
C SER A 196 -15.08 -14.64 34.08
N THR A 197 -15.36 -15.48 35.08
CA THR A 197 -14.67 -15.47 36.38
C THR A 197 -13.30 -16.12 36.35
N SER A 198 -12.94 -16.81 35.26
CA SER A 198 -11.72 -17.63 35.16
C SER A 198 -10.71 -17.14 34.13
N ALA A 199 -11.11 -16.23 33.23
CA ALA A 199 -10.22 -15.61 32.26
C ALA A 199 -10.71 -14.19 31.97
N SER A 200 -9.85 -13.20 32.23
CA SER A 200 -10.06 -11.82 31.80
C SER A 200 -9.34 -11.58 30.49
N LEU A 201 -10.07 -11.00 29.53
CA LEU A 201 -9.47 -10.32 28.39
C LEU A 201 -9.98 -8.90 28.44
N THR A 202 -9.11 -7.97 28.81
CA THR A 202 -9.44 -6.58 29.07
C THR A 202 -8.57 -5.71 28.19
N ILE A 203 -9.21 -4.76 27.52
CA ILE A 203 -8.54 -3.69 26.81
C ILE A 203 -8.24 -2.59 27.84
N PRO A 204 -6.97 -2.19 28.02
CA PRO A 204 -6.63 -1.08 28.92
C PRO A 204 -7.21 0.23 28.37
N SER A 205 -7.45 1.19 29.25
CA SER A 205 -7.92 2.51 28.82
C SER A 205 -6.81 3.29 28.11
N PHE A 206 -7.22 4.30 27.34
CA PHE A 206 -6.26 5.23 26.75
C PHE A 206 -5.41 5.94 27.81
N LYS A 207 -6.00 6.38 28.92
CA LYS A 207 -5.27 7.07 30.00
C LYS A 207 -4.22 6.19 30.69
N GLU A 208 -4.52 4.91 30.86
CA GLU A 208 -3.54 3.97 31.38
C GLU A 208 -2.40 3.79 30.39
N SER A 209 -2.68 3.79 29.08
CA SER A 209 -1.71 3.48 28.02
C SER A 209 -0.82 4.64 27.56
N VAL A 210 -0.92 5.84 28.16
CA VAL A 210 -0.19 7.04 27.72
C VAL A 210 0.84 7.53 28.73
N GLN A 211 1.87 8.22 28.22
CA GLN A 211 2.83 8.97 29.02
C GLN A 211 3.01 10.35 28.41
N PHE A 212 2.94 11.40 29.23
CA PHE A 212 3.14 12.78 28.78
C PHE A 212 4.59 13.20 28.92
N PHE A 213 5.05 14.00 27.97
CA PHE A 213 6.40 14.56 27.90
C PHE A 213 6.35 16.07 27.69
N ASP A 214 7.24 16.81 28.35
CA ASP A 214 7.24 18.28 28.33
C ASP A 214 7.52 18.87 26.93
N SER A 215 8.39 18.23 26.14
CA SER A 215 8.81 18.70 24.81
C SER A 215 8.68 17.63 23.73
N ASN A 216 8.60 18.11 22.48
CA ASN A 216 8.63 17.28 21.28
C ASN A 216 10.06 16.87 20.86
N GLU A 217 11.06 17.34 21.60
CA GLU A 217 12.49 17.07 21.42
C GLU A 217 12.97 16.08 22.48
#